data_AF-A0A2D9HQY2-F1
#
_entry.id   AF-A0A2D9HQY2-F1
#
_cell.length_a   1.000
_cell.length_b   1.000
_cell.length_c   1.000
_cell.angle_alpha   90.00
_cell.angle_beta   90.00
_cell.angle_gamma   90.00
#
_symmetry.space_group_name_H-M   'P 1'
#
loop_
_entity.id
_entity.type
_entity.pdbx_description
1 polymer ?
#
loop_
_entity_poly.entity_id
_entity_poly.type
_entity_poly.pdbx_seq_one_letter_code
_entity_poly.pdbx_strand_id
1 'polypeptide(L)'
;MIRSIQTGWVVLATVVVSATLCNACSTEVDLTAPYDSIPVVYGLLELESDTQWVKINRTWLGEGNQLEAAQIADSSEYPAGSVAARIVELIPSGTGEIVGNELTTGREWVLRDTVLENKSTEGVFFGPSQRVYFTPTGDEGLRDDMLYRLEATLPDGSNLLATTSMVESSVGSINRPPPNLSSYKMGFASVNPDGTATYPDFPFQWSTSPGASRYDGSLAVHFEERYYADDALTLLDSTRERTLYLALGTRKISNPANLQTIDEPFECERLFTELASRLEVNPRIRRVLGRYDANSQMERAFDFELQVANQDLAIYLDVNESTNSIVQDRPLWTNIQGGIGLWASRTKLGVYGLGYTKQTIQHLQEGDVTAALNFCSPSPLSEYTCD
;
A
#
# COMPACT_ATOMS: atom_id res chain seq x y z
N MET A 1 39.23 94.88 46.29
CA MET A 1 38.41 94.58 47.47
C MET A 1 37.09 94.01 46.97
N ILE A 2 36.92 92.67 47.08
CA ILE A 2 35.68 91.86 47.26
C ILE A 2 34.39 92.34 46.52
N ARG A 3 33.72 91.62 45.60
CA ARG A 3 32.86 90.40 45.73
C ARG A 3 32.30 90.12 44.29
N SER A 4 32.30 88.93 43.69
CA SER A 4 31.54 87.68 43.90
C SER A 4 30.12 87.61 43.27
N ILE A 5 29.88 86.47 42.58
CA ILE A 5 28.65 85.64 42.53
C ILE A 5 27.70 85.74 41.32
N GLN A 6 27.68 84.60 40.62
CA GLN A 6 26.66 83.82 39.88
C GLN A 6 25.23 84.32 39.69
N THR A 7 24.66 83.94 38.52
CA THR A 7 23.38 83.23 38.22
C THR A 7 22.73 83.83 36.97
N GLY A 8 22.04 83.13 36.08
CA GLY A 8 21.65 81.73 35.93
C GLY A 8 21.23 81.50 34.48
N TRP A 9 21.25 80.24 34.03
CA TRP A 9 20.91 79.83 32.67
C TRP A 9 19.45 79.39 32.59
N VAL A 10 18.72 79.92 31.62
CA VAL A 10 17.44 79.37 31.12
C VAL A 10 17.59 79.29 29.60
N VAL A 11 17.61 78.08 29.04
CA VAL A 11 17.51 77.87 27.59
C VAL A 11 16.43 76.83 27.31
N LEU A 12 15.54 77.25 26.42
CA LEU A 12 14.37 76.61 25.82
C LEU A 12 14.59 75.12 25.45
N ALA A 13 13.59 74.29 25.79
CA ALA A 13 13.45 72.94 25.25
C ALA A 13 12.92 73.01 23.80
N THR A 14 13.66 72.45 22.85
CA THR A 14 13.20 72.19 21.48
C THR A 14 13.06 70.69 21.29
N VAL A 15 11.84 70.22 20.98
CA VAL A 15 11.54 68.82 20.70
C VAL A 15 12.08 68.46 19.31
N VAL A 16 13.09 67.60 19.25
CA VAL A 16 13.56 66.98 18.00
C VAL A 16 12.83 65.66 17.84
N VAL A 17 11.92 65.59 16.87
CA VAL A 17 11.29 64.33 16.43
C VAL A 17 12.33 63.57 15.61
N SER A 18 12.87 62.50 16.19
CA SER A 18 13.79 61.58 15.53
C SER A 18 12.99 60.64 14.62
N ALA A 19 13.17 60.76 13.30
CA ALA A 19 12.59 59.84 12.33
C ALA A 19 13.42 58.54 12.31
N THR A 20 12.98 57.54 13.06
CA THR A 20 13.50 56.17 12.99
C THR A 20 13.10 55.54 11.65
N LEU A 21 14.05 55.48 10.72
CA LEU A 21 13.98 54.63 9.53
C LEU A 21 14.02 53.17 9.96
N CYS A 22 12.86 52.51 10.00
CA CYS A 22 12.80 51.06 10.10
C CYS A 22 13.32 50.46 8.79
N ASN A 23 14.60 50.04 8.78
CA ASN A 23 15.08 49.07 7.82
C ASN A 23 14.39 47.73 8.13
N ALA A 24 13.25 47.50 7.50
CA ALA A 24 12.72 46.15 7.36
C ALA A 24 13.69 45.39 6.46
N CYS A 25 14.54 44.55 7.05
CA CYS A 25 15.19 43.48 6.30
C CYS A 25 14.07 42.54 5.83
N SER A 26 13.57 42.73 4.62
CA SER A 26 12.84 41.68 3.93
C SER A 26 13.81 40.54 3.70
N THR A 27 13.66 39.45 4.44
CA THR A 27 14.19 38.17 3.98
C THR A 27 13.29 37.74 2.83
N GLU A 28 13.53 38.29 1.64
CA GLU A 28 13.08 37.63 0.42
C GLU A 28 13.85 36.31 0.38
N VAL A 29 13.17 35.24 0.80
CA VAL A 29 13.63 33.89 0.52
C VAL A 29 13.49 33.74 -0.98
N ASP A 30 14.62 33.85 -1.67
CA ASP A 30 14.68 33.61 -3.09
C ASP A 30 14.37 32.13 -3.34
N LEU A 31 13.11 31.85 -3.70
CA LEU A 31 12.63 30.53 -4.11
C LEU A 31 13.23 30.10 -5.46
N THR A 32 14.08 30.93 -6.08
CA THR A 32 14.71 30.69 -7.39
C THR A 32 16.18 30.28 -7.31
N ALA A 33 16.68 29.86 -6.14
CA ALA A 33 17.92 29.08 -6.09
C ALA A 33 17.85 27.97 -7.15
N PRO A 34 18.91 27.73 -7.96
CA PRO A 34 18.84 26.84 -9.10
C PRO A 34 18.26 25.51 -8.66
N TYR A 35 17.05 25.22 -9.14
CA TYR A 35 16.34 24.04 -8.73
C TYR A 35 17.09 22.81 -9.20
N ASP A 36 17.52 21.97 -8.25
CA ASP A 36 18.08 20.68 -8.56
C ASP A 36 16.95 19.65 -8.61
N SER A 37 16.77 19.06 -9.79
CA SER A 37 15.69 18.12 -10.07
C SER A 37 16.00 16.77 -9.41
N ILE A 38 15.45 16.54 -8.21
CA ILE A 38 15.69 15.31 -7.46
C ILE A 38 14.93 14.13 -8.11
N PRO A 39 15.61 13.04 -8.44
CA PRO A 39 14.94 11.85 -8.97
C PRO A 39 14.10 11.15 -7.90
N VAL A 40 12.95 10.64 -8.31
CA VAL A 40 11.98 9.92 -7.47
C VAL A 40 11.77 8.52 -8.04
N VAL A 41 12.16 7.49 -7.29
CA VAL A 41 12.18 6.10 -7.76
C VAL A 41 11.35 5.21 -6.86
N TYR A 42 10.42 4.45 -7.44
CA TYR A 42 9.68 3.41 -6.75
C TYR A 42 9.73 2.10 -7.52
N GLY A 43 10.17 1.04 -6.87
CA GLY A 43 10.13 -0.31 -7.42
C GLY A 43 10.02 -1.36 -6.31
N LEU A 44 9.10 -2.30 -6.51
CA LEU A 44 8.87 -3.42 -5.60
C LEU A 44 9.04 -4.70 -6.41
N LEU A 45 10.15 -5.40 -6.17
CA LEU A 45 10.44 -6.67 -6.82
C LEU A 45 9.54 -7.77 -6.27
N GLU A 46 9.07 -8.64 -7.16
CA GLU A 46 8.29 -9.81 -6.82
C GLU A 46 8.90 -11.04 -7.48
N LEU A 47 9.30 -12.03 -6.67
CA LEU A 47 10.03 -13.21 -7.12
C LEU A 47 9.28 -13.99 -8.21
N GLU A 48 7.97 -14.18 -8.02
CA GLU A 48 7.11 -14.99 -8.90
C GLU A 48 6.53 -14.21 -10.09
N SER A 49 6.82 -12.89 -10.19
CA SER A 49 6.32 -12.08 -11.31
C SER A 49 7.11 -12.33 -12.58
N ASP A 50 6.40 -12.45 -13.70
CA ASP A 50 6.99 -12.57 -15.04
C ASP A 50 7.57 -11.25 -15.55
N THR A 51 7.25 -10.14 -14.89
CA THR A 51 7.62 -8.78 -15.28
C THR A 51 7.84 -7.92 -14.04
N GLN A 52 8.99 -7.24 -13.98
CA GLN A 52 9.27 -6.27 -12.94
C GLN A 52 8.99 -4.86 -13.42
N TRP A 53 8.45 -4.02 -12.53
CA TRP A 53 8.04 -2.65 -12.84
C TRP A 53 8.73 -1.65 -11.91
N VAL A 54 9.13 -0.51 -12.46
CA VAL A 54 9.78 0.59 -11.76
C VAL A 54 9.18 1.91 -12.25
N LYS A 55 8.83 2.80 -11.33
CA LYS A 55 8.48 4.19 -11.63
C LYS A 55 9.71 5.05 -11.38
N ILE A 56 10.21 5.73 -12.41
CA ILE A 56 11.34 6.66 -12.32
C ILE A 56 10.83 8.02 -12.79
N ASN A 57 10.73 8.95 -11.84
CA ASN A 57 10.22 10.30 -12.01
C ASN A 57 11.23 11.30 -11.46
N ARG A 58 10.87 12.58 -11.48
CA ARG A 58 11.60 13.67 -10.86
C ARG A 58 10.66 14.58 -10.09
N THR A 59 11.19 15.26 -9.09
CA THR A 59 10.54 16.40 -8.48
C THR A 59 10.51 17.57 -9.48
N TRP A 60 9.60 18.51 -9.28
CA TRP A 60 9.60 19.79 -10.00
C TRP A 60 9.58 20.96 -9.02
N LEU A 61 10.12 22.08 -9.49
CA LEU A 61 9.91 23.40 -8.92
C LEU A 61 9.94 24.36 -10.09
N GLY A 62 8.85 25.09 -10.29
CA GLY A 62 8.73 26.06 -11.36
C GLY A 62 8.01 27.31 -10.89
N GLU A 63 8.00 28.36 -11.71
CA GLU A 63 7.17 29.52 -11.46
C GLU A 63 5.68 29.17 -11.62
N GLY A 64 4.82 29.74 -10.78
CA GLY A 64 3.37 29.57 -10.86
C GLY A 64 2.79 28.54 -9.89
N ASN A 65 1.57 28.08 -10.20
CA ASN A 65 0.80 27.22 -9.32
C ASN A 65 1.27 25.77 -9.41
N GLN A 66 1.87 25.25 -8.33
CA GLN A 66 2.41 23.88 -8.31
C GLN A 66 1.30 22.81 -8.39
N LEU A 67 0.06 23.13 -8.00
CA LEU A 67 -1.08 22.22 -8.16
C LEU A 67 -1.48 22.07 -9.63
N GLU A 68 -1.30 23.13 -10.43
CA GLU A 68 -1.50 23.05 -11.89
C GLU A 68 -0.33 22.29 -12.53
N ALA A 69 0.91 22.56 -12.14
CA ALA A 69 2.07 21.82 -12.62
C ALA A 69 1.98 20.31 -12.31
N ALA A 70 1.48 19.93 -11.13
CA ALA A 70 1.26 18.53 -10.77
C ALA A 70 0.30 17.78 -11.73
N GLN A 71 -0.58 18.50 -12.42
CA GLN A 71 -1.51 17.97 -13.42
C GLN A 71 -0.89 17.84 -14.82
N ILE A 72 0.36 18.27 -15.02
CA ILE A 72 1.07 18.17 -16.29
C ILE A 72 2.13 17.06 -16.18
N ALA A 73 2.04 16.05 -17.03
CA ALA A 73 2.90 14.86 -16.95
C ALA A 73 4.40 15.20 -17.04
N ASP A 74 4.78 16.14 -17.92
CA ASP A 74 6.18 16.53 -18.15
C ASP A 74 6.85 17.22 -16.95
N SER A 75 6.05 17.67 -15.97
CA SER A 75 6.57 18.27 -14.74
C SER A 75 7.33 17.23 -13.93
N SER A 76 6.82 15.99 -13.87
CA SER A 76 7.43 14.94 -13.04
C SER A 76 7.97 13.73 -13.83
N GLU A 77 7.61 13.57 -15.10
CA GLU A 77 8.11 12.46 -15.92
C GLU A 77 9.34 12.86 -16.73
N TYR A 78 10.25 11.90 -16.90
CA TYR A 78 11.33 12.04 -17.87
C TYR A 78 10.82 11.77 -19.30
N PRO A 79 11.40 12.42 -20.33
CA PRO A 79 11.07 12.14 -21.73
C PRO A 79 11.27 10.67 -22.10
N ALA A 80 10.48 10.20 -23.06
CA ALA A 80 10.58 8.82 -23.56
C ALA A 80 12.00 8.48 -24.03
N GLY A 81 12.50 7.32 -23.63
CA GLY A 81 13.85 6.84 -23.98
C GLY A 81 15.02 7.66 -23.43
N SER A 82 14.79 8.60 -22.50
CA SER A 82 15.85 9.47 -21.97
C SER A 82 16.52 8.92 -20.69
N VAL A 83 15.90 7.94 -20.03
CA VAL A 83 16.45 7.23 -18.87
C VAL A 83 16.99 5.88 -19.31
N ALA A 84 18.26 5.60 -19.01
CA ALA A 84 18.86 4.29 -19.20
C ALA A 84 18.90 3.58 -17.85
N ALA A 85 18.12 2.51 -17.67
CA ALA A 85 18.05 1.80 -16.39
C ALA A 85 18.14 0.29 -16.57
N ARG A 86 18.66 -0.39 -15.55
CA ARG A 86 18.74 -1.86 -15.49
C ARG A 86 18.67 -2.37 -14.05
N ILE A 87 18.27 -3.61 -13.91
CA ILE A 87 18.39 -4.39 -12.68
C ILE A 87 19.61 -5.30 -12.83
N VAL A 88 20.50 -5.31 -11.84
CA VAL A 88 21.71 -6.13 -11.80
C VAL A 88 21.62 -7.09 -10.62
N GLU A 89 21.84 -8.38 -10.87
CA GLU A 89 21.89 -9.40 -9.82
C GLU A 89 23.27 -9.45 -9.17
N LEU A 90 23.27 -9.48 -7.84
CA LEU A 90 24.46 -9.42 -7.01
C LEU A 90 24.53 -10.62 -6.07
N ILE A 91 25.76 -11.10 -5.84
CA ILE A 91 26.07 -12.15 -4.88
C ILE A 91 26.05 -11.54 -3.48
N PRO A 92 25.19 -12.03 -2.56
CA PRO A 92 25.18 -11.53 -1.18
C PRO A 92 26.52 -11.73 -0.48
N SER A 93 26.81 -10.87 0.50
CA SER A 93 27.93 -11.10 1.42
C SER A 93 27.70 -12.36 2.27
N GLY A 94 28.74 -12.90 2.90
CA GLY A 94 28.61 -14.07 3.77
C GLY A 94 27.68 -13.86 4.98
N THR A 95 27.36 -12.61 5.33
CA THR A 95 26.38 -12.26 6.37
C THR A 95 24.97 -12.00 5.82
N GLY A 96 24.82 -11.92 4.49
CA GLY A 96 23.57 -11.52 3.83
C GLY A 96 23.28 -10.01 3.91
N GLU A 97 24.11 -9.23 4.59
CA GLU A 97 23.96 -7.77 4.68
C GLU A 97 24.42 -7.10 3.38
N ILE A 98 23.74 -5.98 3.05
CA ILE A 98 24.13 -5.09 1.96
C ILE A 98 25.30 -4.22 2.45
N VAL A 99 26.48 -4.47 1.87
CA VAL A 99 27.77 -3.84 2.18
C VAL A 99 28.25 -2.87 1.10
N GLY A 100 27.62 -2.89 -0.09
CA GLY A 100 27.83 -1.94 -1.18
C GLY A 100 29.00 -2.27 -2.12
N ASN A 101 29.71 -3.38 -1.90
CA ASN A 101 30.79 -3.89 -2.75
C ASN A 101 30.52 -5.31 -3.28
N GLU A 102 29.24 -5.69 -3.37
CA GLU A 102 28.83 -7.00 -3.84
C GLU A 102 29.26 -7.24 -5.29
N LEU A 103 29.64 -8.49 -5.57
CA LEU A 103 30.03 -8.92 -6.90
C LEU A 103 28.79 -9.21 -7.74
N THR A 104 28.82 -8.81 -9.01
CA THR A 104 27.76 -9.14 -9.97
C THR A 104 27.81 -10.61 -10.35
N THR A 105 26.66 -11.25 -10.53
CA THR A 105 26.59 -12.62 -11.09
C THR A 105 26.80 -12.65 -12.60
N GLY A 106 26.67 -11.48 -13.25
CA GLY A 106 26.65 -11.32 -14.70
C GLY A 106 25.24 -11.30 -15.30
N ARG A 107 24.20 -11.54 -14.50
CA ARG A 107 22.80 -11.41 -14.92
C ARG A 107 22.33 -9.96 -14.76
N GLU A 108 21.77 -9.41 -15.82
CA GLU A 108 21.18 -8.06 -15.83
C GLU A 108 19.93 -8.00 -16.70
N TRP A 109 18.97 -7.18 -16.29
CA TRP A 109 17.72 -6.93 -17.02
C TRP A 109 17.61 -5.45 -17.36
N VAL A 110 17.72 -5.13 -18.64
CA VAL A 110 17.54 -3.76 -19.12
C VAL A 110 16.06 -3.38 -19.02
N LEU A 111 15.79 -2.22 -18.42
CA LEU A 111 14.45 -1.66 -18.29
C LEU A 111 14.08 -0.91 -19.57
N ARG A 112 12.84 -1.09 -20.02
CA ARG A 112 12.24 -0.40 -21.17
C ARG A 112 11.10 0.47 -20.67
N ASP A 113 10.88 1.63 -21.27
CA ASP A 113 9.76 2.49 -20.90
C ASP A 113 8.49 2.14 -21.70
N THR A 114 7.34 2.38 -21.08
CA THR A 114 6.02 2.30 -21.70
C THR A 114 5.05 3.27 -21.02
N VAL A 115 3.86 3.44 -21.60
CA VAL A 115 2.78 4.25 -21.04
C VAL A 115 1.63 3.34 -20.64
N LEU A 116 1.15 3.48 -19.40
CA LEU A 116 -0.06 2.82 -18.90
C LEU A 116 -1.18 3.84 -18.75
N GLU A 117 -2.42 3.43 -19.05
CA GLU A 117 -3.63 4.28 -19.03
C GLU A 117 -4.52 4.00 -17.81
N ASN A 118 -3.91 3.54 -16.71
CA ASN A 118 -4.61 3.04 -15.53
C ASN A 118 -4.32 3.84 -14.26
N LYS A 119 -3.68 5.01 -14.36
CA LYS A 119 -3.45 5.87 -13.20
C LYS A 119 -4.78 6.46 -12.76
N SER A 120 -5.04 6.42 -11.45
CA SER A 120 -6.22 7.07 -10.90
C SER A 120 -6.22 8.56 -11.25
N THR A 121 -7.36 9.07 -11.67
CA THR A 121 -7.60 10.51 -11.84
C THR A 121 -8.07 11.17 -10.55
N GLU A 122 -8.16 10.41 -9.46
CA GLU A 122 -8.43 10.94 -8.12
C GLU A 122 -7.13 11.50 -7.52
N GLY A 123 -7.17 12.77 -7.10
CA GLY A 123 -6.04 13.44 -6.46
C GLY A 123 -5.49 14.62 -7.26
N VAL A 124 -4.32 15.10 -6.84
CA VAL A 124 -3.72 16.35 -7.35
C VAL A 124 -2.69 16.14 -8.47
N PHE A 125 -2.38 14.90 -8.84
CA PHE A 125 -1.42 14.58 -9.90
C PHE A 125 -2.12 14.22 -11.21
N PHE A 126 -1.41 14.40 -12.33
CA PHE A 126 -1.86 14.03 -13.67
C PHE A 126 -2.31 12.56 -13.75
N GLY A 127 -3.30 12.29 -14.61
CA GLY A 127 -3.79 10.96 -14.98
C GLY A 127 -4.70 11.10 -16.21
N PRO A 128 -5.12 9.99 -16.86
CA PRO A 128 -4.92 8.59 -16.47
C PRO A 128 -3.61 7.97 -17.00
N SER A 129 -2.92 8.65 -17.91
CA SER A 129 -1.70 8.16 -18.54
C SER A 129 -0.49 8.34 -17.62
N GLN A 130 0.40 7.35 -17.55
CA GLN A 130 1.66 7.42 -16.82
C GLN A 130 2.77 6.63 -17.49
N ARG A 131 3.98 7.19 -17.51
CA ARG A 131 5.19 6.47 -17.95
C ARG A 131 5.69 5.55 -16.86
N VAL A 132 6.01 4.32 -17.20
CA VAL A 132 6.63 3.35 -16.28
C VAL A 132 7.75 2.62 -17.01
N TYR A 133 8.63 2.01 -16.24
CA TYR A 133 9.76 1.24 -16.74
C TYR A 133 9.56 -0.22 -16.35
N PHE A 134 9.86 -1.14 -17.25
CA PHE A 134 9.62 -2.56 -17.00
C PHE A 134 10.64 -3.45 -17.69
N THR A 135 10.77 -4.67 -17.19
CA THR A 135 11.58 -5.70 -17.83
C THR A 135 10.98 -7.08 -17.59
N PRO A 136 10.85 -7.92 -18.64
CA PRO A 136 10.41 -9.30 -18.48
C PRO A 136 11.46 -10.12 -17.71
N THR A 137 11.02 -10.84 -16.70
CA THR A 137 11.80 -11.79 -15.90
C THR A 137 11.30 -13.23 -16.05
N GLY A 138 10.25 -13.49 -16.84
CA GLY A 138 9.69 -14.83 -17.03
C GLY A 138 10.67 -15.86 -17.65
N ASP A 139 11.52 -15.43 -18.58
CA ASP A 139 12.51 -16.32 -19.22
C ASP A 139 13.73 -16.60 -18.33
N GLU A 140 14.06 -15.64 -17.46
CA GLU A 140 15.20 -15.69 -16.55
C GLU A 140 14.78 -15.13 -15.19
N GLY A 141 14.12 -15.98 -14.39
CA GLY A 141 13.50 -15.59 -13.12
C GLY A 141 14.48 -15.02 -12.09
N LEU A 142 13.96 -14.15 -11.22
CA LEU A 142 14.70 -13.72 -10.04
C LEU A 142 14.93 -14.92 -9.10
N ARG A 143 15.97 -14.82 -8.27
CA ARG A 143 16.39 -15.82 -7.29
C ARG A 143 16.30 -15.20 -5.91
N ASP A 144 15.80 -15.98 -4.97
CA ASP A 144 15.52 -15.51 -3.62
C ASP A 144 16.76 -15.47 -2.72
N ASP A 145 17.83 -16.16 -3.12
CA ASP A 145 19.14 -16.17 -2.48
C ASP A 145 20.10 -15.08 -3.00
N MET A 146 19.61 -14.10 -3.78
CA MET A 146 20.41 -13.04 -4.39
C MET A 146 19.95 -11.64 -3.96
N LEU A 147 20.82 -10.65 -4.17
CA LEU A 147 20.48 -9.23 -4.05
C LEU A 147 20.25 -8.63 -5.44
N TYR A 148 19.42 -7.59 -5.50
CA TYR A 148 19.10 -6.90 -6.75
C TYR A 148 19.36 -5.41 -6.63
N ARG A 149 20.20 -4.90 -7.53
CA ARG A 149 20.54 -3.48 -7.63
C ARG A 149 19.90 -2.85 -8.84
N LEU A 150 19.10 -1.82 -8.62
CA LEU A 150 18.68 -0.89 -9.65
C LEU A 150 19.83 0.07 -9.95
N GLU A 151 20.20 0.19 -11.22
CA GLU A 151 21.13 1.18 -11.73
C GLU A 151 20.41 2.02 -12.79
N ALA A 152 20.43 3.34 -12.68
CA ALA A 152 19.87 4.22 -13.70
C ALA A 152 20.76 5.44 -13.97
N THR A 153 20.88 5.81 -15.23
CA THR A 153 21.50 7.06 -15.69
C THR A 153 20.40 7.96 -16.26
N LEU A 154 20.36 9.19 -15.76
CA LEU A 154 19.36 10.19 -16.10
C LEU A 154 19.81 11.11 -17.23
N PRO A 155 18.90 11.90 -17.83
CA PRO A 155 19.21 12.76 -18.98
C PRO A 155 20.26 13.84 -18.69
N ASP A 156 20.38 14.27 -17.43
CA ASP A 156 21.37 15.23 -16.96
C ASP A 156 22.75 14.60 -16.68
N GLY A 157 22.88 13.28 -16.85
CA GLY A 157 24.09 12.50 -16.59
C GLY A 157 24.26 12.05 -15.15
N SER A 158 23.33 12.38 -14.25
CA SER A 158 23.33 11.86 -12.88
C SER A 158 23.02 10.35 -12.86
N ASN A 159 23.53 9.68 -11.84
CA ASN A 159 23.35 8.24 -11.66
C ASN A 159 22.58 7.94 -10.36
N LEU A 160 21.78 6.89 -10.41
CA LEU A 160 21.00 6.37 -9.32
C LEU A 160 21.38 4.92 -9.06
N LEU A 161 21.51 4.57 -7.78
CA LEU A 161 21.79 3.22 -7.33
C LEU A 161 20.91 2.87 -6.14
N ALA A 162 20.31 1.68 -6.15
CA ALA A 162 19.59 1.17 -5.00
C ALA A 162 19.68 -0.34 -4.96
N THR A 163 20.04 -0.93 -3.83
CA THR A 163 20.17 -2.38 -3.66
C THR A 163 19.15 -2.85 -2.64
N THR A 164 18.53 -4.00 -2.90
CA THR A 164 17.59 -4.63 -1.96
C THR A 164 17.73 -6.15 -1.96
N SER A 165 17.32 -6.78 -0.86
CA SER A 165 17.21 -8.23 -0.73
C SER A 165 15.82 -8.73 -1.15
N MET A 166 15.71 -10.02 -1.48
CA MET A 166 14.43 -10.66 -1.76
C MET A 166 13.76 -11.16 -0.48
N VAL A 167 12.42 -11.20 -0.51
CA VAL A 167 11.65 -12.08 0.38
C VAL A 167 11.64 -13.48 -0.24
N GLU A 168 12.09 -14.49 0.50
CA GLU A 168 12.06 -15.87 0.02
C GLU A 168 10.64 -16.44 -0.08
N SER A 169 10.41 -17.33 -1.05
CA SER A 169 9.08 -17.90 -1.35
C SER A 169 8.75 -19.18 -0.56
N SER A 170 9.70 -19.79 0.17
CA SER A 170 9.48 -21.04 0.94
C SER A 170 10.32 -21.05 2.24
N VAL A 171 9.99 -21.75 3.34
CA VAL A 171 9.26 -23.01 3.58
C VAL A 171 8.25 -22.80 4.73
N GLY A 172 6.99 -22.49 4.42
CA GLY A 172 5.91 -22.35 5.40
C GLY A 172 4.98 -21.17 5.13
N SER A 173 4.26 -21.24 4.01
CA SER A 173 3.10 -20.39 3.70
C SER A 173 1.97 -20.63 4.70
N ILE A 174 0.91 -19.79 4.66
CA ILE A 174 -0.28 -19.87 5.52
C ILE A 174 -0.61 -21.33 5.93
N ASN A 175 -0.57 -21.59 7.23
CA ASN A 175 -0.83 -22.89 7.86
C ASN A 175 -2.32 -23.05 8.20
N ARG A 176 -3.00 -21.94 8.53
CA ARG A 176 -4.43 -21.87 8.77
C ARG A 176 -5.00 -20.61 8.12
N PRO A 177 -6.01 -20.72 7.23
CA PRO A 177 -6.67 -21.96 6.81
C PRO A 177 -5.72 -22.91 6.06
N PRO A 178 -5.95 -24.24 6.12
CA PRO A 178 -5.02 -25.21 5.55
C PRO A 178 -4.91 -25.02 4.03
N PRO A 179 -3.70 -24.81 3.50
CA PRO A 179 -3.51 -24.65 2.06
C PRO A 179 -3.81 -25.99 1.38
N ASN A 180 -4.39 -25.93 0.18
CA ASN A 180 -4.73 -27.11 -0.65
C ASN A 180 -5.85 -28.01 -0.13
N LEU A 181 -6.57 -27.64 0.94
CA LEU A 181 -7.79 -28.33 1.32
C LEU A 181 -8.99 -27.69 0.60
N SER A 182 -9.24 -28.15 -0.63
CA SER A 182 -10.30 -27.58 -1.48
C SER A 182 -11.71 -27.68 -0.88
N SER A 183 -11.94 -28.55 0.11
CA SER A 183 -13.21 -28.71 0.81
C SER A 183 -13.35 -27.88 2.09
N TYR A 184 -12.37 -27.03 2.41
CA TYR A 184 -12.39 -26.25 3.64
C TYR A 184 -13.49 -25.19 3.60
N LYS A 185 -14.27 -25.11 4.70
CA LYS A 185 -15.36 -24.15 4.88
C LYS A 185 -15.12 -23.33 6.13
N MET A 186 -15.14 -22.01 5.97
CA MET A 186 -15.06 -21.06 7.06
C MET A 186 -16.38 -21.04 7.85
N GLY A 187 -16.29 -21.14 9.18
CA GLY A 187 -17.42 -20.99 10.08
C GLY A 187 -17.28 -19.69 10.86
N PHE A 188 -17.79 -18.58 10.34
CA PHE A 188 -17.69 -17.28 11.00
C PHE A 188 -18.74 -17.09 12.11
N ALA A 189 -19.85 -17.82 12.05
CA ALA A 189 -20.87 -17.84 13.08
C ALA A 189 -21.38 -19.26 13.33
N SER A 190 -21.78 -19.51 14.57
CA SER A 190 -22.55 -20.67 15.00
C SER A 190 -23.88 -20.19 15.57
N VAL A 191 -24.97 -20.54 14.89
CA VAL A 191 -26.33 -20.16 15.30
C VAL A 191 -26.88 -21.21 16.28
N ASN A 192 -27.29 -20.74 17.46
CA ASN A 192 -27.84 -21.53 18.55
C ASN A 192 -29.34 -21.79 18.35
N PRO A 193 -29.92 -22.82 18.99
CA PRO A 193 -31.36 -23.12 18.89
C PRO A 193 -32.30 -22.02 19.40
N ASP A 194 -31.80 -21.11 20.24
CA ASP A 194 -32.54 -19.95 20.75
C ASP A 194 -32.50 -18.74 19.79
N GLY A 195 -31.87 -18.87 18.63
CA GLY A 195 -31.71 -17.82 17.63
C GLY A 195 -30.52 -16.91 17.87
N THR A 196 -29.78 -17.06 18.96
CA THR A 196 -28.55 -16.29 19.20
C THR A 196 -27.40 -16.84 18.36
N ALA A 197 -26.40 -15.99 18.05
CA ALA A 197 -25.18 -16.42 17.38
C ALA A 197 -23.98 -16.34 18.31
N THR A 198 -23.03 -17.25 18.11
CA THR A 198 -21.69 -17.21 18.70
C THR A 198 -20.66 -17.13 17.59
N TYR A 199 -19.57 -16.41 17.84
CA TYR A 199 -18.52 -16.15 16.85
C TYR A 199 -17.23 -16.81 17.33
N PRO A 200 -16.82 -17.94 16.75
CA PRO A 200 -15.55 -18.57 17.13
C PRO A 200 -14.39 -17.74 16.61
N ASP A 201 -13.33 -17.57 17.40
CA ASP A 201 -12.10 -16.98 16.91
C ASP A 201 -11.44 -17.91 15.89
N PHE A 202 -10.99 -17.34 14.79
CA PHE A 202 -10.26 -18.06 13.77
C PHE A 202 -8.75 -17.82 13.93
N PRO A 203 -7.94 -18.85 14.23
CA PRO A 203 -6.49 -18.67 14.33
C PRO A 203 -5.88 -18.60 12.93
N PHE A 204 -5.63 -17.38 12.42
CA PHE A 204 -4.92 -17.19 11.16
C PHE A 204 -3.42 -17.41 11.43
N GLN A 205 -2.88 -18.50 10.89
CA GLN A 205 -1.53 -18.95 11.21
C GLN A 205 -0.69 -19.05 9.95
N TRP A 206 0.57 -18.63 10.03
CA TRP A 206 1.56 -18.78 8.96
C TRP A 206 2.95 -18.96 9.56
N SER A 207 3.90 -19.47 8.78
CA SER A 207 5.30 -19.48 9.18
C SER A 207 6.05 -18.31 8.54
N THR A 208 7.04 -17.78 9.24
CA THR A 208 7.87 -16.72 8.68
C THR A 208 8.77 -17.26 7.56
N SER A 209 9.03 -16.43 6.56
CA SER A 209 9.97 -16.65 5.47
C SER A 209 11.27 -15.88 5.72
N PRO A 210 12.44 -16.42 5.34
CA PRO A 210 13.68 -15.66 5.39
C PRO A 210 13.59 -14.37 4.53
N GLY A 211 14.29 -13.33 4.97
CA GLY A 211 14.23 -12.00 4.33
C GLY A 211 12.96 -11.19 4.62
N ALA A 212 11.92 -11.78 5.24
CA ALA A 212 10.70 -11.08 5.58
C ALA A 212 10.79 -10.31 6.91
N SER A 213 10.45 -9.02 6.90
CA SER A 213 10.44 -8.17 8.09
C SER A 213 9.04 -7.73 8.51
N ARG A 214 8.03 -7.85 7.63
CA ARG A 214 6.65 -7.47 7.93
C ARG A 214 5.65 -8.35 7.17
N TYR A 215 4.54 -8.61 7.83
CA TYR A 215 3.39 -9.35 7.34
C TYR A 215 2.13 -8.52 7.57
N ASP A 216 1.34 -8.32 6.52
CA ASP A 216 0.02 -7.71 6.59
C ASP A 216 -1.02 -8.72 6.11
N GLY A 217 -1.88 -9.17 7.02
CA GLY A 217 -2.92 -10.15 6.76
C GLY A 217 -4.24 -9.49 6.39
N SER A 218 -4.95 -10.05 5.41
CA SER A 218 -6.29 -9.62 5.04
C SER A 218 -7.20 -10.77 4.65
N LEU A 219 -8.50 -10.60 4.90
CA LEU A 219 -9.57 -11.47 4.41
C LEU A 219 -10.28 -10.74 3.27
N ALA A 220 -10.20 -11.27 2.06
CA ALA A 220 -11.01 -10.84 0.94
C ALA A 220 -12.36 -11.55 0.98
N VAL A 221 -13.44 -10.78 0.85
CA VAL A 221 -14.82 -11.25 0.79
C VAL A 221 -15.38 -10.93 -0.58
N HIS A 222 -15.63 -11.96 -1.38
CA HIS A 222 -16.13 -11.84 -2.74
C HIS A 222 -17.65 -12.00 -2.77
N PHE A 223 -18.34 -11.08 -3.44
CA PHE A 223 -19.78 -11.16 -3.66
C PHE A 223 -20.20 -10.39 -4.91
N GLU A 224 -21.31 -10.80 -5.51
CA GLU A 224 -21.95 -10.07 -6.61
C GLU A 224 -23.10 -9.23 -6.06
N GLU A 225 -23.13 -7.94 -6.38
CA GLU A 225 -24.30 -7.09 -6.16
C GLU A 225 -25.19 -7.11 -7.40
N ARG A 226 -26.44 -7.54 -7.21
CA ARG A 226 -27.50 -7.49 -8.21
C ARG A 226 -28.44 -6.33 -7.89
N TYR A 227 -28.54 -5.39 -8.81
CA TYR A 227 -29.37 -4.19 -8.69
C TYR A 227 -30.68 -4.42 -9.44
N TYR A 228 -31.80 -4.16 -8.77
CA TYR A 228 -33.14 -4.37 -9.32
C TYR A 228 -33.90 -3.06 -9.51
N ALA A 229 -34.77 -3.03 -10.53
CA ALA A 229 -35.61 -1.86 -10.82
C ALA A 229 -36.84 -1.77 -9.90
N ASP A 230 -37.23 -2.86 -9.25
CA ASP A 230 -38.41 -2.99 -8.40
C ASP A 230 -38.10 -3.56 -7.01
N ASP A 231 -38.95 -3.23 -6.04
CA ASP A 231 -38.79 -3.69 -4.64
C ASP A 231 -39.07 -5.19 -4.47
N ALA A 232 -39.74 -5.83 -5.43
CA ALA A 232 -40.00 -7.27 -5.40
C ALA A 232 -38.85 -8.10 -6.00
N LEU A 233 -37.79 -7.44 -6.47
CA LEU A 233 -36.58 -8.07 -7.04
C LEU A 233 -36.88 -8.98 -8.24
N THR A 234 -37.78 -8.52 -9.12
CA THR A 234 -38.24 -9.29 -10.28
C THR A 234 -37.60 -8.84 -11.60
N LEU A 235 -37.17 -7.58 -11.69
CA LEU A 235 -36.54 -6.99 -12.86
C LEU A 235 -35.10 -6.60 -12.55
N LEU A 236 -34.16 -7.45 -12.95
CA LEU A 236 -32.73 -7.19 -12.83
C LEU A 236 -32.32 -6.05 -13.79
N ASP A 237 -31.69 -5.02 -13.24
CA ASP A 237 -31.18 -3.86 -13.97
C ASP A 237 -29.69 -4.04 -14.32
N SER A 238 -28.85 -4.31 -13.31
CA SER A 238 -27.41 -4.50 -13.50
C SER A 238 -26.78 -5.39 -12.44
N THR A 239 -25.57 -5.89 -12.72
CA THR A 239 -24.75 -6.66 -11.77
C THR A 239 -23.36 -6.06 -11.63
N ARG A 240 -22.75 -6.22 -10.45
CA ARG A 240 -21.38 -5.77 -10.17
C ARG A 240 -20.67 -6.75 -9.26
N GLU A 241 -19.50 -7.19 -9.66
CA GLU A 241 -18.59 -7.94 -8.80
C GLU A 241 -17.95 -7.01 -7.77
N ARG A 242 -17.91 -7.44 -6.51
CA ARG A 242 -17.36 -6.68 -5.40
C ARG A 242 -16.44 -7.58 -4.59
N THR A 243 -15.35 -6.98 -4.12
CA THR A 243 -14.45 -7.59 -3.15
C THR A 243 -14.23 -6.60 -2.02
N LEU A 244 -14.51 -7.01 -0.78
CA LEU A 244 -14.19 -6.23 0.42
C LEU A 244 -13.02 -6.88 1.14
N TYR A 245 -12.03 -6.05 1.50
CA TYR A 245 -10.87 -6.48 2.26
C TYR A 245 -11.02 -6.09 3.73
N LEU A 246 -10.95 -7.08 4.62
CA LEU A 246 -10.93 -6.91 6.07
C LEU A 246 -9.50 -7.12 6.56
N ALA A 247 -8.94 -6.13 7.26
CA ALA A 247 -7.61 -6.25 7.84
C ALA A 247 -7.64 -7.25 9.02
N LEU A 248 -6.79 -8.26 8.94
CA LEU A 248 -6.64 -9.30 9.98
C LEU A 248 -5.57 -8.92 11.00
N GLY A 249 -4.58 -8.12 10.59
CA GLY A 249 -3.54 -7.60 11.48
C GLY A 249 -2.21 -7.40 10.75
N THR A 250 -1.29 -6.74 11.45
CA THR A 250 0.08 -6.48 11.01
C THR A 250 1.06 -7.09 12.01
N ARG A 251 2.07 -7.82 11.52
CA ARG A 251 3.13 -8.41 12.33
C ARG A 251 4.50 -8.04 11.78
N LYS A 252 5.33 -7.46 12.66
CA LYS A 252 6.72 -7.10 12.39
C LYS A 252 7.65 -8.16 12.96
N ILE A 253 8.67 -8.55 12.20
CA ILE A 253 9.65 -9.57 12.58
C ILE A 253 10.99 -8.89 12.85
N SER A 254 11.42 -8.94 14.11
CA SER A 254 12.67 -8.30 14.55
C SER A 254 13.93 -9.10 14.17
N ASN A 255 13.79 -10.39 13.87
CA ASN A 255 14.89 -11.24 13.42
C ASN A 255 14.43 -12.16 12.26
N PRO A 256 14.63 -11.75 11.00
CA PRO A 256 14.17 -12.49 9.83
C PRO A 256 14.90 -13.83 9.61
N ALA A 257 15.98 -14.11 10.34
CA ALA A 257 16.72 -15.38 10.22
C ALA A 257 16.09 -16.54 10.99
N ASN A 258 15.16 -16.28 11.92
CA ASN A 258 14.51 -17.31 12.72
C ASN A 258 13.12 -17.64 12.15
N LEU A 259 12.96 -18.88 11.66
CA LEU A 259 11.65 -19.41 11.27
C LEU A 259 10.79 -19.59 12.52
N GLN A 260 9.62 -18.96 12.54
CA GLN A 260 8.63 -19.07 13.62
C GLN A 260 7.23 -19.18 13.03
N THR A 261 6.32 -19.81 13.77
CA THR A 261 4.89 -19.79 13.42
C THR A 261 4.23 -18.63 14.14
N ILE A 262 3.55 -17.77 13.38
CA ILE A 262 2.75 -16.68 13.89
C ILE A 262 1.30 -17.15 14.02
N ASP A 263 0.64 -16.70 15.08
CA ASP A 263 -0.80 -16.87 15.31
C ASP A 263 -1.43 -15.49 15.46
N GLU A 264 -2.29 -15.13 14.50
CA GLU A 264 -3.09 -13.92 14.52
C GLU A 264 -4.57 -14.32 14.63
N PRO A 265 -5.19 -14.22 15.82
CA PRO A 265 -6.61 -14.54 15.94
C PRO A 265 -7.46 -13.48 15.20
N PHE A 266 -8.36 -13.96 14.36
CA PHE A 266 -9.42 -13.16 13.76
C PHE A 266 -10.74 -13.40 14.49
N GLU A 267 -11.26 -12.33 15.10
CA GLU A 267 -12.59 -12.30 15.70
C GLU A 267 -13.64 -12.39 14.59
N CYS A 268 -14.28 -13.55 14.42
CA CYS A 268 -15.19 -13.77 13.27
C CYS A 268 -16.43 -12.87 13.27
N GLU A 269 -16.82 -12.30 14.42
CA GLU A 269 -17.88 -11.29 14.50
C GLU A 269 -17.58 -10.08 13.61
N ARG A 270 -16.29 -9.72 13.47
CA ARG A 270 -15.85 -8.59 12.64
C ARG A 270 -16.29 -8.72 11.20
N LEU A 271 -16.47 -9.93 10.67
CA LEU A 271 -17.03 -10.10 9.32
C LEU A 271 -18.38 -9.39 9.19
N PHE A 272 -19.30 -9.65 10.12
CA PHE A 272 -20.67 -9.15 10.05
C PHE A 272 -20.74 -7.64 10.30
N THR A 273 -19.99 -7.15 11.28
CA THR A 273 -19.98 -5.72 11.63
C THR A 273 -19.28 -4.85 10.57
N GLU A 274 -18.22 -5.35 9.93
CA GLU A 274 -17.55 -4.66 8.82
C GLU A 274 -18.43 -4.63 7.56
N LEU A 275 -19.14 -5.72 7.24
CA LEU A 275 -20.09 -5.73 6.13
C LEU A 275 -21.23 -4.72 6.37
N ALA A 276 -21.83 -4.71 7.56
CA ALA A 276 -22.92 -3.79 7.89
C ALA A 276 -22.52 -2.32 7.94
N SER A 277 -21.30 -2.02 8.36
CA SER A 277 -20.80 -0.64 8.41
C SER A 277 -20.38 -0.08 7.04
N ARG A 278 -19.92 -0.95 6.13
CA ARG A 278 -19.37 -0.54 4.82
C ARG A 278 -20.36 -0.66 3.67
N LEU A 279 -21.41 -1.45 3.81
CA LEU A 279 -22.40 -1.68 2.76
C LEU A 279 -23.69 -0.93 3.04
N GLU A 280 -24.24 -0.30 1.99
CA GLU A 280 -25.54 0.33 2.09
C GLU A 280 -26.67 -0.71 2.21
N VAL A 281 -27.62 -0.40 3.09
CA VAL A 281 -28.90 -1.09 3.16
C VAL A 281 -29.78 -0.55 2.04
N ASN A 282 -30.10 -1.41 1.08
CA ASN A 282 -30.96 -1.07 -0.04
C ASN A 282 -31.80 -2.29 -0.40
N PRO A 283 -33.14 -2.22 -0.30
CA PRO A 283 -34.00 -3.37 -0.57
C PRO A 283 -33.88 -3.85 -2.02
N ARG A 284 -33.46 -2.99 -2.96
CA ARG A 284 -33.27 -3.31 -4.39
C ARG A 284 -31.90 -3.89 -4.73
N ILE A 285 -31.07 -4.14 -3.74
CA ILE A 285 -29.77 -4.81 -3.92
C ILE A 285 -29.86 -6.18 -3.28
N ARG A 286 -29.57 -7.22 -4.05
CA ARG A 286 -29.33 -8.59 -3.56
C ARG A 286 -27.84 -8.90 -3.68
N ARG A 287 -27.26 -9.49 -2.65
CA ARG A 287 -25.82 -9.79 -2.59
C ARG A 287 -25.58 -11.29 -2.62
N VAL A 288 -25.04 -11.80 -3.73
CA VAL A 288 -24.72 -13.21 -3.87
C VAL A 288 -23.33 -13.46 -3.29
N LEU A 289 -23.22 -14.23 -2.21
CA LEU A 289 -21.95 -14.45 -1.51
C LEU A 289 -21.07 -15.46 -2.26
N GLY A 290 -20.05 -14.95 -2.94
CA GLY A 290 -19.13 -15.74 -3.73
C GLY A 290 -19.76 -16.36 -4.98
N ARG A 291 -19.16 -17.45 -5.45
CA ARG A 291 -19.62 -18.22 -6.62
C ARG A 291 -19.77 -19.69 -6.28
N TYR A 292 -20.71 -20.36 -6.93
CA TYR A 292 -20.87 -21.82 -6.79
C TYR A 292 -19.91 -22.55 -7.73
N ASP A 293 -19.05 -23.38 -7.18
CA ASP A 293 -18.19 -24.29 -7.92
C ASP A 293 -18.88 -25.66 -8.03
N ALA A 294 -19.36 -25.99 -9.22
CA ALA A 294 -20.07 -27.23 -9.50
C ALA A 294 -19.17 -28.48 -9.38
N ASN A 295 -17.85 -28.35 -9.58
CA ASN A 295 -16.94 -29.50 -9.52
C ASN A 295 -16.75 -29.98 -8.08
N SER A 296 -16.63 -29.03 -7.16
CA SER A 296 -16.48 -29.30 -5.73
C SER A 296 -17.80 -29.24 -4.95
N GLN A 297 -18.90 -28.89 -5.63
CA GLN A 297 -20.24 -28.73 -5.09
C GLN A 297 -20.29 -27.81 -3.86
N MET A 298 -19.55 -26.69 -3.90
CA MET A 298 -19.50 -25.73 -2.80
C MET A 298 -19.36 -24.29 -3.29
N GLU A 299 -19.69 -23.38 -2.39
CA GLU A 299 -19.48 -21.95 -2.57
C GLU A 299 -18.02 -21.57 -2.37
N ARG A 300 -17.57 -20.54 -3.09
CA ARG A 300 -16.21 -19.98 -3.09
C ARG A 300 -16.34 -18.48 -2.88
N ALA A 301 -16.06 -17.99 -1.67
CA ALA A 301 -16.36 -16.60 -1.31
C ALA A 301 -15.24 -15.86 -0.57
N PHE A 302 -14.27 -16.57 0.00
CA PHE A 302 -13.30 -15.98 0.90
C PHE A 302 -11.87 -16.33 0.52
N ASP A 303 -10.99 -15.32 0.53
CA ASP A 303 -9.55 -15.51 0.34
C ASP A 303 -8.81 -14.97 1.56
N PHE A 304 -7.92 -15.76 2.15
CA PHE A 304 -6.95 -15.25 3.12
C PHE A 304 -5.69 -14.86 2.38
N GLU A 305 -5.30 -13.61 2.49
CA GLU A 305 -4.13 -13.06 1.81
C GLU A 305 -3.13 -12.52 2.83
N LEU A 306 -1.86 -12.71 2.54
CA LEU A 306 -0.74 -12.28 3.35
C LEU A 306 0.25 -11.53 2.46
N GLN A 307 0.37 -10.23 2.66
CA GLN A 307 1.40 -9.42 2.03
C GLN A 307 2.65 -9.48 2.88
N VAL A 308 3.78 -9.84 2.28
CA VAL A 308 5.05 -10.01 2.96
C VAL A 308 6.04 -9.01 2.39
N ALA A 309 6.67 -8.23 3.26
CA ALA A 309 7.61 -7.19 2.90
C ALA A 309 9.00 -7.50 3.45
N ASN A 310 10.03 -7.21 2.64
CA ASN A 310 11.40 -7.22 3.14
C ASN A 310 11.65 -6.04 4.08
N GLN A 311 12.87 -5.96 4.61
CA GLN A 311 13.25 -4.92 5.56
C GLN A 311 13.10 -3.49 5.02
N ASP A 312 13.50 -3.25 3.78
CA ASP A 312 13.42 -1.93 3.15
C ASP A 312 11.98 -1.42 3.06
N LEU A 313 11.06 -2.26 2.54
CA LEU A 313 9.64 -1.92 2.46
C LEU A 313 9.03 -1.80 3.87
N ALA A 314 9.40 -2.67 4.81
CA ALA A 314 8.90 -2.60 6.19
C ALA A 314 9.27 -1.26 6.86
N ILE A 315 10.53 -0.82 6.74
CA ILE A 315 10.97 0.47 7.30
C ILE A 315 10.25 1.62 6.60
N TYR A 316 10.11 1.57 5.27
CA TYR A 316 9.40 2.60 4.52
C TYR A 316 7.93 2.73 4.97
N LEU A 317 7.23 1.60 5.15
CA LEU A 317 5.85 1.61 5.64
C LEU A 317 5.77 2.17 7.06
N ASP A 318 6.66 1.75 7.95
CA ASP A 318 6.68 2.19 9.35
C ASP A 318 6.91 3.70 9.52
N VAL A 319 7.76 4.27 8.67
CA VAL A 319 8.03 5.72 8.66
C VAL A 319 6.86 6.52 8.10
N ASN A 320 6.10 5.93 7.17
CA ASN A 320 4.96 6.57 6.51
C ASN A 320 3.60 6.27 7.16
N GLU A 321 3.52 5.31 8.07
CA GLU A 321 2.33 5.00 8.85
C GLU A 321 1.81 6.26 9.58
N SER A 322 0.50 6.46 9.55
CA SER A 322 -0.12 7.63 10.18
C SER A 322 0.05 7.58 11.69
N THR A 323 0.98 8.36 12.22
CA THR A 323 0.97 8.71 13.64
C THR A 323 0.17 9.99 13.80
N ASN A 324 -0.81 10.01 14.71
CA ASN A 324 -1.62 11.18 15.06
C ASN A 324 -0.82 12.28 15.79
N SER A 325 0.47 12.39 15.50
CA SER A 325 1.38 13.32 16.14
C SER A 325 1.44 14.62 15.35
N ILE A 326 1.37 15.76 16.06
CA ILE A 326 1.42 17.14 15.54
C ILE A 326 2.83 17.48 14.97
N VAL A 327 3.68 16.49 14.70
CA VAL A 327 5.04 16.70 14.19
C VAL A 327 4.95 17.02 12.70
N GLN A 328 5.42 18.22 12.33
CA GLN A 328 5.37 18.74 10.97
C GLN A 328 6.49 18.22 10.06
N ASP A 329 7.58 17.68 10.61
CA ASP A 329 8.64 17.01 9.84
C ASP A 329 8.54 15.50 10.01
N ARG A 330 8.05 14.83 8.97
CA ARG A 330 8.17 13.37 8.87
C ARG A 330 9.56 13.04 8.34
N PRO A 331 10.32 12.17 9.01
CA PRO A 331 11.58 11.70 8.45
C PRO A 331 11.29 11.03 7.10
N LEU A 332 12.00 11.45 6.05
CA LEU A 332 11.96 10.74 4.77
C LEU A 332 12.90 9.55 4.86
N TRP A 333 12.40 8.35 4.57
CA TRP A 333 13.25 7.18 4.38
C TRP A 333 13.42 6.90 2.89
N THR A 334 14.66 6.69 2.46
CA THR A 334 15.02 6.29 1.10
C THR A 334 16.24 5.38 1.14
N ASN A 335 16.24 4.34 0.30
CA ASN A 335 17.44 3.54 0.00
C ASN A 335 17.97 3.80 -1.42
N ILE A 336 17.46 4.84 -2.09
CA ILE A 336 17.95 5.30 -3.38
C ILE A 336 19.12 6.26 -3.16
N GLN A 337 20.31 5.90 -3.64
CA GLN A 337 21.45 6.79 -3.72
C GLN A 337 21.32 7.66 -4.97
N GLY A 338 21.49 8.98 -4.83
CA GLY A 338 21.32 9.95 -5.91
C GLY A 338 19.88 10.44 -6.13
N GLY A 339 18.93 10.02 -5.28
CA GLY A 339 17.52 10.41 -5.39
C GLY A 339 16.74 10.04 -4.13
N ILE A 340 15.40 10.03 -4.25
CA ILE A 340 14.48 9.66 -3.18
C ILE A 340 13.52 8.55 -3.63
N GLY A 341 13.01 7.79 -2.68
CA GLY A 341 11.96 6.80 -2.93
C GLY A 341 12.31 5.44 -2.32
N LEU A 342 11.87 4.36 -2.97
CA LEU A 342 11.96 3.01 -2.43
C LEU A 342 12.30 2.00 -3.52
N TRP A 343 13.36 1.23 -3.28
CA TRP A 343 13.65 0.00 -4.00
C TRP A 343 13.59 -1.17 -3.03
N ALA A 344 12.58 -2.02 -3.14
CA ALA A 344 12.39 -3.09 -2.18
C ALA A 344 11.85 -4.35 -2.85
N SER A 345 11.58 -5.39 -2.06
CA SER A 345 10.89 -6.58 -2.52
C SER A 345 9.70 -6.92 -1.64
N ARG A 346 8.74 -7.61 -2.24
CA ARG A 346 7.57 -8.15 -1.56
C ARG A 346 7.18 -9.49 -2.18
N THR A 347 6.32 -10.21 -1.47
CA THR A 347 5.57 -11.31 -2.03
C THR A 347 4.15 -11.33 -1.47
N LYS A 348 3.26 -12.03 -2.17
CA LYS A 348 1.89 -12.26 -1.73
C LYS A 348 1.66 -13.76 -1.59
N LEU A 349 1.26 -14.17 -0.41
CA LEU A 349 0.82 -15.54 -0.13
C LEU A 349 -0.69 -15.53 0.08
N GLY A 350 -1.37 -16.63 -0.26
CA GLY A 350 -2.79 -16.70 -0.02
C GLY A 350 -3.37 -18.09 -0.07
N VAL A 351 -4.52 -18.26 0.58
CA VAL A 351 -5.40 -19.42 0.45
C VAL A 351 -6.70 -18.91 -0.13
N TYR A 352 -6.96 -19.33 -1.37
CA TYR A 352 -7.99 -18.76 -2.22
C TYR A 352 -9.18 -19.71 -2.37
N GLY A 353 -10.36 -19.14 -2.64
CA GLY A 353 -11.59 -19.86 -2.92
C GLY A 353 -12.10 -20.64 -1.71
N LEU A 354 -12.05 -20.11 -0.50
CA LEU A 354 -12.60 -20.80 0.66
C LEU A 354 -14.12 -20.70 0.66
N GLY A 355 -14.77 -21.82 0.99
CA GLY A 355 -16.21 -21.87 1.19
C GLY A 355 -16.60 -21.42 2.59
N TYR A 356 -17.90 -21.54 2.90
CA TYR A 356 -18.44 -21.20 4.19
C TYR A 356 -19.45 -22.23 4.70
N THR A 357 -19.67 -22.26 6.01
CA THR A 357 -20.65 -23.13 6.64
C THR A 357 -22.07 -22.62 6.42
N LYS A 358 -23.06 -23.52 6.49
CA LYS A 358 -24.49 -23.19 6.48
C LYS A 358 -24.84 -22.10 7.51
N GLN A 359 -24.27 -22.18 8.71
CA GLN A 359 -24.52 -21.22 9.79
C GLN A 359 -23.97 -19.82 9.50
N THR A 360 -22.90 -19.71 8.71
CA THR A 360 -22.37 -18.39 8.30
C THR A 360 -23.36 -17.67 7.40
N ILE A 361 -23.86 -18.33 6.34
CA ILE A 361 -24.83 -17.71 5.42
C ILE A 361 -26.20 -17.50 6.08
N GLN A 362 -26.61 -18.41 6.97
CA GLN A 362 -27.78 -18.22 7.81
C GLN A 362 -27.68 -16.91 8.59
N HIS A 363 -26.57 -16.70 9.32
CA HIS A 363 -26.40 -15.50 10.13
C HIS A 363 -26.29 -14.23 9.28
N LEU A 364 -25.74 -14.32 8.06
CA LEU A 364 -25.76 -13.19 7.13
C LEU A 364 -27.19 -12.79 6.71
N GLN A 365 -28.08 -13.76 6.49
CA GLN A 365 -29.46 -13.53 6.06
C GLN A 365 -30.41 -13.16 7.19
N GLU A 366 -30.25 -13.78 8.36
CA GLU A 366 -31.23 -13.71 9.45
C GLU A 366 -30.73 -12.87 10.63
N GLY A 367 -29.42 -12.62 10.73
CA GLY A 367 -28.82 -11.92 11.86
C GLY A 367 -29.14 -10.43 11.86
N ASP A 368 -29.38 -9.89 13.07
CA ASP A 368 -29.85 -8.51 13.29
C ASP A 368 -28.99 -7.43 12.61
N VAL A 369 -27.69 -7.67 12.44
CA VAL A 369 -26.73 -6.69 11.92
C VAL A 369 -26.66 -6.70 10.39
N THR A 370 -26.88 -7.85 9.75
CA THR A 370 -26.65 -8.03 8.29
C THR A 370 -27.88 -8.44 7.51
N ALA A 371 -29.00 -8.80 8.14
CA ALA A 371 -30.21 -9.23 7.45
C ALA A 371 -30.70 -8.20 6.41
N ALA A 372 -30.60 -6.91 6.74
CA ALA A 372 -30.98 -5.82 5.84
C ALA A 372 -30.05 -5.65 4.62
N LEU A 373 -28.91 -6.36 4.57
CA LEU A 373 -27.97 -6.33 3.44
C LEU A 373 -28.34 -7.32 2.32
N ASN A 374 -29.36 -8.16 2.52
CA ASN A 374 -29.91 -9.09 1.51
C ASN A 374 -28.86 -10.03 0.89
N PHE A 375 -28.01 -10.64 1.72
CA PHE A 375 -27.09 -11.68 1.25
C PHE A 375 -27.84 -12.96 0.87
N CYS A 376 -27.28 -13.79 -0.02
CA CYS A 376 -27.78 -15.12 -0.34
C CYS A 376 -26.68 -16.02 -0.90
N SER A 377 -26.88 -17.33 -0.84
CA SER A 377 -25.94 -18.31 -1.40
C SER A 377 -26.19 -18.52 -2.91
N PRO A 378 -25.13 -18.55 -3.73
CA PRO A 378 -25.24 -18.97 -5.14
C PRO A 378 -25.53 -20.47 -5.31
N SER A 379 -25.44 -21.26 -4.23
CA SER A 379 -25.62 -22.71 -4.32
C SER A 379 -27.10 -23.06 -4.45
N PRO A 380 -27.49 -23.87 -5.47
CA PRO A 380 -28.86 -24.39 -5.57
C PRO A 380 -29.17 -25.46 -4.50
N LEU A 381 -28.15 -25.91 -3.75
CA LEU A 381 -28.29 -26.88 -2.66
C LEU A 381 -28.46 -26.20 -1.30
N SER A 382 -28.33 -24.88 -1.24
CA SER A 382 -28.47 -24.11 0.01
C SER A 382 -29.94 -23.84 0.32
N GLU A 383 -30.32 -23.99 1.58
CA GLU A 383 -31.63 -23.49 2.07
C GLU A 383 -31.71 -21.95 2.04
N TYR A 384 -30.54 -21.29 1.99
CA TYR A 384 -30.37 -19.84 1.92
C TYR A 384 -29.98 -19.40 0.50
N THR A 385 -30.50 -20.11 -0.51
CA THR A 385 -30.18 -19.83 -1.91
C THR A 385 -30.75 -18.49 -2.36
N CYS A 386 -30.22 -17.95 -3.45
CA CYS A 386 -30.71 -16.72 -4.05
C CYS A 386 -32.01 -16.90 -4.84
N ASP A 387 -32.43 -18.14 -5.10
CA ASP A 387 -33.55 -18.51 -5.99
C ASP A 387 -34.81 -18.98 -5.26
#